data_AF-A0A945EDL8-F1
#
_entry.id   AF-A0A945EDL8-F1
#
_cell.length_a   1.000
_cell.length_b   1.000
_cell.length_c   1.000
_cell.angle_alpha   90.00
_cell.angle_beta   90.00
_cell.angle_gamma   90.00
#
_symmetry.space_group_name_H-M   'P 1'
#
loop_
_entity.id
_entity.type
_entity.pdbx_description
1 polymer ?
#
loop_
_entity_poly.entity_id
_entity_poly.type
_entity_poly.pdbx_seq_one_letter_code
_entity_poly.pdbx_strand_id
1 'polypeptide(L)'
;MSKEFYIGKSLVGGKNPCFVIAEIGSNHNNDYDMALRLIDKAAEAGVDAVKFQTFRASSHYSKNTPNFEYLKDSDTYKLIESLEINRDWHLPLKEYCDSVG
;
A
#
# COMPACT_ATOMS: atom_id res chain seq x y z
N MET A 1 17.16 -23.28 -11.67
CA MET A 1 17.59 -22.09 -10.89
C MET A 1 16.40 -21.15 -10.82
N SER A 2 16.08 -20.59 -9.66
CA SER A 2 15.09 -19.51 -9.55
C SER A 2 15.58 -18.31 -10.36
N LYS A 3 14.68 -17.65 -11.09
CA LYS A 3 15.01 -16.42 -11.82
C LYS A 3 15.32 -15.30 -10.83
N GLU A 4 16.29 -14.46 -11.16
CA GLU A 4 16.72 -13.31 -10.35
C GLU A 4 16.41 -12.01 -11.11
N PHE A 5 16.00 -10.97 -10.40
CA PHE A 5 15.70 -9.65 -10.96
C PHE A 5 15.85 -8.55 -9.90
N TYR A 6 15.97 -7.29 -10.34
CA TYR A 6 16.11 -6.16 -9.43
C TYR A 6 14.76 -5.47 -9.15
N ILE A 7 14.56 -5.10 -7.89
CA ILE A 7 13.60 -4.08 -7.46
C ILE A 7 14.42 -2.93 -6.89
N GLY A 8 14.49 -1.80 -7.60
CA GLY A 8 15.41 -0.72 -7.25
C GLY A 8 16.86 -1.21 -7.19
N LYS A 9 17.49 -1.09 -6.01
CA LYS A 9 18.86 -1.56 -5.74
C LYS A 9 18.96 -3.01 -5.25
N SER A 10 17.83 -3.68 -4.98
CA SER A 10 17.80 -5.00 -4.34
C SER A 10 17.61 -6.13 -5.34
N LEU A 11 18.45 -7.17 -5.27
CA LEU A 11 18.34 -8.38 -6.08
C LEU A 11 17.40 -9.39 -5.40
N VAL A 12 16.33 -9.78 -6.09
CA VAL A 12 15.28 -10.67 -5.58
C VAL A 12 15.31 -12.01 -6.33
N GLY A 13 15.16 -13.11 -5.58
CA GLY A 13 15.16 -14.48 -6.10
C GLY A 13 16.45 -15.24 -5.78
N GLY A 14 16.64 -16.41 -6.38
CA GLY A 14 17.90 -17.17 -6.21
C GLY A 14 18.14 -17.65 -4.78
N LYS A 15 19.34 -17.36 -4.28
CA LYS A 15 19.79 -17.60 -2.89
C LYS A 15 19.87 -16.31 -2.06
N ASN A 16 19.34 -15.20 -2.56
CA ASN A 16 19.35 -13.91 -1.86
C ASN A 16 18.40 -13.94 -0.64
N PRO A 17 18.56 -13.03 0.32
CA PRO A 17 17.62 -12.88 1.43
C PRO A 17 16.17 -12.69 0.95
N CYS A 18 15.21 -13.06 1.80
CA CYS A 18 13.80 -12.79 1.52
C CYS A 18 13.58 -11.27 1.46
N PHE A 19 12.93 -10.80 0.40
CA PHE A 19 12.57 -9.39 0.24
C PHE A 19 11.24 -9.12 0.92
N VAL A 20 11.25 -8.34 1.99
CA VAL A 20 10.10 -8.06 2.86
C VAL A 20 9.43 -6.76 2.43
N ILE A 21 8.15 -6.84 2.09
CA ILE A 21 7.31 -5.70 1.72
C ILE A 21 6.29 -5.44 2.84
N ALA A 22 6.37 -4.28 3.50
CA ALA A 22 5.31 -3.81 4.39
C ALA A 22 4.15 -3.25 3.55
N GLU A 23 3.04 -3.98 3.53
CA GLU A 23 1.80 -3.53 2.88
C GLU A 23 1.08 -2.51 3.76
N ILE A 24 1.32 -1.22 3.50
CA ILE A 24 0.53 -0.13 4.09
C ILE A 24 -0.88 -0.15 3.49
N GLY A 25 -1.00 -0.44 2.20
CA GLY A 25 -2.27 -0.56 1.51
C GLY A 25 -3.13 0.68 1.68
N SER A 26 -4.28 0.53 2.32
CA SER A 26 -5.24 1.60 2.64
C SER A 26 -5.30 1.94 4.14
N ASN A 27 -4.38 1.41 4.96
CA ASN A 27 -4.37 1.57 6.43
C ASN A 27 -4.05 3.00 6.89
N HIS A 28 -3.71 3.90 5.95
CA HIS A 28 -3.52 5.31 6.22
C HIS A 28 -4.85 6.05 6.50
N ASN A 29 -6.01 5.43 6.27
CA ASN A 29 -7.34 6.01 6.57
C ASN A 29 -7.55 7.41 5.99
N ASN A 30 -7.02 7.67 4.79
CA ASN A 30 -7.02 9.01 4.18
C ASN A 30 -6.45 10.14 5.07
N ASP A 31 -5.50 9.79 5.95
CA ASP A 31 -4.68 10.72 6.72
C ASP A 31 -3.22 10.63 6.21
N TYR A 32 -2.70 11.75 5.71
CA TYR A 32 -1.34 11.83 5.18
C TYR A 32 -0.29 11.62 6.27
N ASP A 33 -0.49 12.21 7.44
CA ASP A 33 0.44 12.07 8.56
C ASP A 33 0.42 10.63 9.08
N MET A 34 -0.72 9.94 8.99
CA MET A 34 -0.78 8.50 9.26
C MET A 34 0.07 7.70 8.27
N ALA A 35 0.01 8.02 6.98
CA ALA A 35 0.84 7.37 5.97
C ALA A 35 2.34 7.54 6.28
N LEU A 36 2.78 8.75 6.68
CA LEU A 36 4.15 9.02 7.09
C LEU A 36 4.56 8.19 8.32
N ARG A 37 3.72 8.16 9.37
CA ARG A 37 3.98 7.35 10.56
C ARG A 37 4.09 5.85 10.27
N LEU A 38 3.29 5.34 9.32
CA LEU A 38 3.37 3.95 8.88
C LEU A 38 4.66 3.66 8.12
N ILE A 39 5.14 4.62 7.31
CA ILE A 39 6.45 4.53 6.66
C ILE A 39 7.56 4.48 7.72
N ASP A 40 7.53 5.37 8.73
CA ASP A 40 8.53 5.38 9.81
C ASP A 40 8.59 4.03 10.53
N LYS A 41 7.43 3.46 10.87
CA LYS A 41 7.37 2.16 11.56
C LYS A 41 7.83 0.99 10.69
N ALA A 42 7.60 1.05 9.38
CA ALA A 42 8.13 0.07 8.47
C ALA A 42 9.66 0.17 8.36
N ALA A 43 10.20 1.38 8.27
CA ALA A 43 11.65 1.62 8.23
C ALA A 43 12.33 1.17 9.54
N GLU A 44 11.76 1.51 10.70
CA GLU A 44 12.22 1.02 12.02
C GLU A 44 12.25 -0.52 12.11
N ALA A 45 11.30 -1.20 11.44
CA ALA A 45 11.23 -2.65 11.40
C ALA A 45 12.25 -3.31 10.44
N GLY A 46 12.96 -2.51 9.63
CA GLY A 46 13.98 -3.00 8.71
C GLY A 46 13.44 -3.76 7.51
N VAL A 47 12.25 -3.39 7.02
CA VAL A 47 11.70 -3.97 5.77
C VAL A 47 12.41 -3.40 4.55
N ASP A 48 12.36 -4.12 3.43
CA ASP A 48 13.04 -3.71 2.19
C ASP A 48 12.21 -2.71 1.36
N ALA A 49 10.89 -2.72 1.52
CA ALA A 49 9.99 -1.80 0.85
C ALA A 49 8.67 -1.59 1.60
N VAL A 50 8.03 -0.46 1.35
CA VAL A 50 6.61 -0.24 1.67
C VAL A 50 5.78 -0.27 0.39
N LYS A 51 4.51 -0.66 0.50
CA LYS A 51 3.58 -0.68 -0.64
C LYS A 51 2.23 -0.05 -0.26
N PHE A 52 1.77 0.86 -1.11
CA PHE A 52 0.45 1.48 -1.03
C PHE A 52 -0.49 0.89 -2.09
N GLN A 53 -1.80 0.94 -1.83
CA GLN A 53 -2.81 0.55 -2.80
C GLN A 53 -3.27 1.75 -3.62
N THR A 54 -3.40 1.51 -4.93
CA THR A 54 -3.63 2.56 -5.91
C THR A 54 -4.80 2.15 -6.79
N PHE A 55 -5.98 2.67 -6.50
CA PHE A 55 -7.19 2.34 -7.25
C PHE A 55 -8.18 3.51 -7.24
N ARG A 56 -9.25 3.35 -8.03
CA ARG A 56 -10.47 4.14 -7.93
C ARG A 56 -11.63 3.15 -7.83
N ALA A 57 -12.51 3.31 -6.85
CA ALA A 57 -13.69 2.47 -6.67
C ALA A 57 -14.54 2.47 -7.94
N SER A 58 -14.65 3.62 -8.61
CA SER A 58 -15.35 3.76 -9.90
C SER A 58 -14.78 2.91 -11.05
N SER A 59 -13.51 2.50 -11.01
CA SER A 59 -12.92 1.62 -12.02
C SER A 59 -12.80 0.16 -11.58
N HIS A 60 -12.90 -0.13 -10.28
CA HIS A 60 -12.69 -1.47 -9.71
C HIS A 60 -14.00 -2.15 -9.28
N TYR A 61 -15.00 -1.37 -8.88
CA TYR A 61 -16.25 -1.86 -8.31
C TYR A 61 -17.47 -1.23 -8.98
N SER A 62 -18.53 -2.03 -9.10
CA SER A 62 -19.83 -1.53 -9.52
C SER A 62 -20.47 -0.77 -8.36
N LYS A 63 -21.20 0.31 -8.66
CA LYS A 63 -22.06 0.97 -7.66
C LYS A 63 -23.17 0.05 -7.13
N ASN A 64 -23.45 -1.03 -7.84
CA ASN A 64 -24.44 -2.05 -7.47
C ASN A 64 -23.79 -3.27 -6.79
N THR A 65 -22.53 -3.18 -6.35
CA THR A 65 -21.88 -4.27 -5.64
C THR A 65 -22.67 -4.61 -4.38
N PRO A 66 -23.07 -5.89 -4.18
CA PRO A 66 -23.77 -6.31 -2.97
C PRO A 66 -22.94 -6.07 -1.70
N ASN A 67 -23.63 -5.89 -0.58
CA ASN A 67 -22.97 -5.78 0.71
C ASN A 67 -22.31 -7.11 1.10
N PHE A 68 -21.12 -7.04 1.69
CA PHE A 68 -20.49 -8.22 2.27
C PHE A 68 -21.13 -8.53 3.63
N GLU A 69 -21.47 -9.79 3.90
CA GLU A 69 -22.20 -10.20 5.12
C GLU A 69 -21.51 -9.77 6.42
N TYR A 70 -20.17 -9.74 6.43
CA TYR A 70 -19.39 -9.36 7.61
C TYR A 70 -19.34 -7.85 7.88
N LEU A 71 -19.77 -7.01 6.93
CA LEU A 71 -19.64 -5.56 7.00
C LEU A 71 -20.84 -4.84 7.64
N LYS A 72 -21.79 -5.58 8.24
CA LYS A 72 -22.93 -5.09 9.05
C LYS A 72 -23.48 -3.72 8.60
N ASP A 73 -24.38 -3.73 7.61
CA ASP A 73 -25.11 -2.57 7.07
C ASP A 73 -24.26 -1.39 6.55
N SER A 74 -22.97 -1.60 6.26
CA SER A 74 -22.19 -0.60 5.51
C SER A 74 -22.34 -0.79 3.99
N ASP A 75 -22.45 0.33 3.29
CA ASP A 75 -22.44 0.39 1.82
C ASP A 75 -21.03 0.01 1.32
N THR A 76 -20.90 -1.18 0.73
CA THR A 76 -19.62 -1.70 0.24
C THR A 76 -18.95 -0.73 -0.72
N TYR A 77 -19.69 -0.11 -1.64
CA TYR A 77 -19.09 0.78 -2.63
C TYR A 77 -18.49 2.01 -1.95
N LYS A 78 -19.22 2.62 -1.02
CA LYS A 78 -18.72 3.77 -0.24
C LYS A 78 -17.53 3.39 0.64
N LEU A 79 -17.53 2.18 1.21
CA LEU A 79 -16.37 1.69 1.96
C LEU A 79 -15.13 1.65 1.05
N ILE A 80 -15.23 1.01 -0.12
CA ILE A 80 -14.10 0.91 -1.05
C ILE A 80 -13.66 2.29 -1.54
N GLU A 81 -14.60 3.20 -1.83
CA GLU A 81 -14.29 4.60 -2.18
C GLU A 81 -13.51 5.32 -1.07
N SER A 82 -13.87 5.10 0.20
CA SER A 82 -13.18 5.71 1.35
C SER A 82 -11.75 5.18 1.58
N LEU A 83 -11.39 4.06 0.96
CA LEU A 83 -10.06 3.45 1.03
C LEU A 83 -9.12 3.96 -0.07
N GLU A 84 -9.61 4.76 -1.02
CA GLU A 84 -8.76 5.34 -2.05
C GLU A 84 -7.71 6.27 -1.45
N ILE A 85 -6.48 6.19 -1.95
CA ILE A 85 -5.43 7.16 -1.63
C ILE A 85 -5.57 8.43 -2.48
N ASN A 86 -5.25 9.60 -1.90
CA ASN A 86 -5.09 10.82 -2.69
C ASN A 86 -3.91 10.67 -3.68
N ARG A 87 -4.19 10.90 -4.97
CA ARG A 87 -3.22 10.78 -6.07
C ARG A 87 -2.03 11.74 -5.91
N ASP A 88 -2.25 12.91 -5.32
CA ASP A 88 -1.21 13.92 -5.15
C ASP A 88 -0.16 13.52 -4.10
N TRP A 89 -0.45 12.51 -3.26
CA TRP A 89 0.47 12.04 -2.23
C TRP A 89 1.56 11.12 -2.75
N HIS A 90 1.43 10.53 -3.95
CA HIS A 90 2.37 9.50 -4.41
C HIS A 90 3.81 10.01 -4.46
N LEU A 91 4.03 11.19 -5.04
CA LEU A 91 5.36 11.76 -5.14
C LEU A 91 5.92 12.13 -3.76
N PRO A 92 5.20 12.91 -2.91
CA PRO A 92 5.65 13.20 -1.56
C PRO A 92 5.91 11.97 -0.68
N LEU A 93 5.06 10.94 -0.75
CA LEU A 93 5.26 9.70 0.01
C LEU A 93 6.50 8.95 -0.48
N LYS A 94 6.70 8.88 -1.80
CA LYS A 94 7.89 8.25 -2.38
C LYS A 94 9.17 9.00 -2.00
N GLU A 95 9.16 10.32 -2.03
CA GLU A 95 10.28 11.16 -1.57
C GLU A 95 10.55 10.94 -0.07
N TYR A 96 9.51 10.82 0.74
CA TYR A 96 9.65 10.52 2.16
C TYR A 96 10.25 9.12 2.40
N CYS A 97 9.78 8.09 1.67
CA CYS A 97 10.39 6.76 1.71
C CYS A 97 11.89 6.82 1.40
N ASP A 98 12.28 7.48 0.31
CA ASP A 98 13.69 7.61 -0.08
C ASP A 98 14.53 8.32 1.01
N SER A 99 13.92 9.22 1.78
CA SER A 99 14.59 9.94 2.86
C SER A 99 14.83 9.11 4.12
N VAL A 100 14.07 8.04 4.33
CA VAL A 100 14.14 7.19 5.53
C VAL A 100 14.82 5.83 5.29
N GLY A 101 15.06 5.41 4.05
CA GLY A 101 15.84 4.19 3.73
C GLY A 101 15.53 3.53 2.40
#